data_AF-A0A378UCE8-F1
#
_entry.id   AF-A0A378UCE8-F1
#
_cell.length_a   1.000
_cell.length_b   1.000
_cell.length_c   1.000
_cell.angle_alpha   90.00
_cell.angle_beta   90.00
_cell.angle_gamma   90.00
#
_symmetry.space_group_name_H-M   'P 1'
#
loop_
_entity.id
_entity.type
_entity.pdbx_description
1 polymer ?
#
loop_
_entity_poly.entity_id
_entity_poly.type
_entity_poly.pdbx_seq_one_letter_code
_entity_poly.pdbx_strand_id
1 'polypeptide(L)'
;MTRIYIYLILAASVSALATDMIVPALPVLQRDLGTDYGTIQLTISGFLMIYAVSQLMSGFAGEKLGKIRILTASFIIFLTGSIICYMAETLYMLMFGRILQAIGAGAGPVLSRAIAKDTLHQKH
;
A
#
# COMPACT_ATOMS: atom_id res chain seq x y z
N MET A 1 -24.27 -1.86 -3.93
CA MET A 1 -23.40 -2.04 -5.11
C MET A 1 -22.48 -0.84 -5.34
N THR A 2 -22.98 0.39 -5.55
CA THR A 2 -22.16 1.60 -5.82
C THR A 2 -21.10 1.90 -4.75
N ARG A 3 -21.41 1.69 -3.47
CA ARG A 3 -20.47 1.87 -2.35
C ARG A 3 -19.25 0.95 -2.43
N ILE A 4 -19.40 -0.28 -2.94
CA ILE A 4 -18.30 -1.25 -3.06
C ILE A 4 -17.35 -0.84 -4.19
N TYR A 5 -17.88 -0.34 -5.31
CA TYR A 5 -17.08 0.18 -6.42
C TYR A 5 -16.22 1.37 -6.01
N ILE A 6 -16.72 2.26 -5.15
CA ILE A 6 -15.95 3.40 -4.63
C ILE A 6 -14.75 2.91 -3.80
N TYR A 7 -14.93 1.89 -2.95
CA TYR A 7 -13.81 1.30 -2.19
C TYR A 7 -12.77 0.64 -3.08
N LEU A 8 -13.19 -0.03 -4.16
CA LEU A 8 -12.27 -0.67 -5.12
C LEU A 8 -11.45 0.37 -5.89
N ILE A 9 -12.08 1.45 -6.34
CA ILE A 9 -11.42 2.54 -7.07
C ILE A 9 -10.44 3.27 -6.15
N LEU A 10 -10.85 3.61 -4.91
CA LEU A 10 -9.96 4.24 -3.94
C LEU A 10 -8.77 3.36 -3.59
N ALA A 11 -8.98 2.06 -3.35
CA ALA A 11 -7.90 1.14 -3.05
C ALA A 11 -6.90 1.00 -4.21
N ALA A 12 -7.39 0.90 -5.44
CA ALA A 12 -6.54 0.79 -6.64
C ALA A 12 -5.75 2.09 -6.90
N SER A 13 -6.39 3.25 -6.79
CA SER A 13 -5.75 4.56 -6.99
C SER A 13 -4.67 4.84 -5.96
N VAL A 14 -4.86 4.43 -4.70
CA VAL A 14 -3.85 4.61 -3.64
C VAL A 14 -2.58 3.81 -3.93
N SER A 15 -2.71 2.55 -4.37
CA SER A 15 -1.56 1.73 -4.76
C SER A 15 -0.82 2.26 -6.00
N ALA A 16 -1.54 2.81 -6.99
CA ALA A 16 -0.92 3.41 -8.17
C ALA A 16 -0.17 4.72 -7.82
N LEU A 17 -0.81 5.62 -7.07
CA LEU A 17 -0.21 6.89 -6.63
C LEU A 17 1.04 6.68 -5.77
N ALA A 18 1.03 5.69 -4.86
CA ALA A 18 2.18 5.40 -4.01
C ALA A 18 3.42 4.92 -4.80
N THR A 19 3.20 4.26 -5.94
CA THR A 19 4.24 3.67 -6.78
C THR A 19 4.77 4.67 -7.80
N ASP A 20 3.88 5.43 -8.46
CA ASP A 20 4.26 6.39 -9.50
C ASP A 20 4.87 7.69 -8.93
N MET A 21 4.53 8.08 -7.71
CA MET A 21 5.00 9.33 -7.10
C MET A 21 6.45 9.26 -6.58
N ILE A 22 7.02 8.07 -6.38
CA ILE A 22 8.42 7.90 -5.92
C ILE A 22 9.42 8.31 -7.01
N VAL A 23 9.12 8.00 -8.26
CA VAL A 23 10.06 8.19 -9.39
C VAL A 23 10.42 9.67 -9.64
N PRO A 24 9.47 10.61 -9.66
CA PRO A 24 9.79 12.04 -9.82
C PRO A 24 10.24 12.74 -8.52
N ALA A 25 9.97 12.17 -7.34
CA ALA A 25 10.37 12.75 -6.06
C ALA A 25 11.81 12.38 -5.64
N LEU A 26 12.41 11.38 -6.28
CA LEU A 26 13.81 10.95 -6.12
C LEU A 26 14.82 12.10 -6.07
N PRO A 27 14.88 13.05 -7.02
CA PRO A 27 15.85 14.13 -7.00
C PRO A 27 15.65 15.13 -5.86
N VAL A 28 14.43 15.26 -5.32
CA VAL A 28 14.12 16.13 -4.18
C VAL A 28 14.58 15.47 -2.88
N LEU A 29 14.27 14.17 -2.70
CA LEU A 29 14.74 13.39 -1.55
C LEU A 29 16.27 13.30 -1.50
N GLN A 30 16.93 13.20 -2.67
CA GLN A 30 18.40 13.18 -2.75
C GLN A 30 19.02 14.52 -2.31
N ARG A 31 18.36 15.64 -2.60
CA ARG A 31 18.80 16.99 -2.21
C ARG A 31 18.52 17.30 -0.74
N ASP A 32 17.35 16.94 -0.22
CA ASP A 32 16.95 17.24 1.16
C ASP A 32 17.57 16.28 2.18
N LEU A 33 17.75 15.00 1.85
CA LEU A 33 18.27 14.00 2.81
C LEU A 33 19.77 13.70 2.64
N GLY A 34 20.41 14.20 1.58
CA GLY A 34 21.84 14.01 1.34
C GLY A 34 22.25 12.54 1.15
N THR A 35 21.34 11.70 0.67
CA THR A 35 21.50 10.23 0.64
C THR A 35 21.85 9.71 -0.75
N ASP A 36 22.68 8.66 -0.80
CA ASP A 36 23.14 8.04 -2.04
C ASP A 36 22.04 7.29 -2.79
N TYR A 37 22.15 7.21 -4.13
CA TYR A 37 21.18 6.57 -5.01
C TYR A 37 20.91 5.11 -4.63
N GLY A 38 21.95 4.39 -4.17
CA GLY A 38 21.82 3.00 -3.74
C GLY A 38 20.91 2.83 -2.52
N THR A 39 20.89 3.80 -1.60
CA THR A 39 20.06 3.73 -0.37
C THR A 39 18.58 3.92 -0.69
N ILE A 40 18.26 4.79 -1.65
CA ILE A 40 16.88 4.99 -2.09
C ILE A 40 16.39 3.76 -2.86
N GLN A 41 17.24 3.16 -3.70
CA GLN A 41 16.89 1.93 -4.42
C GLN A 41 16.64 0.76 -3.46
N LEU A 42 17.43 0.62 -2.40
CA LEU A 42 17.19 -0.35 -1.32
C LEU A 42 15.83 -0.14 -0.64
N THR A 43 15.40 1.12 -0.48
CA THR A 43 14.07 1.44 0.07
C THR A 43 12.95 0.96 -0.84
N ILE A 44 13.09 1.13 -2.16
CA ILE A 44 12.10 0.65 -3.16
C ILE A 44 12.05 -0.88 -3.18
N SER A 45 13.21 -1.54 -3.21
CA SER A 45 13.28 -3.00 -3.18
C SER A 45 12.71 -3.58 -1.88
N GLY A 46 13.03 -2.97 -0.73
CA GLY A 46 12.46 -3.34 0.56
C GLY A 46 10.95 -3.15 0.61
N PHE A 47 10.45 -2.03 0.07
CA PHE A 47 9.01 -1.77 -0.05
C PHE A 47 8.30 -2.86 -0.86
N LEU A 48 8.84 -3.21 -2.03
CA LEU A 48 8.27 -4.25 -2.89
C LEU A 48 8.25 -5.63 -2.23
N MET A 49 9.33 -5.97 -1.50
CA MET A 49 9.40 -7.24 -0.77
C MET A 49 8.32 -7.33 0.32
N ILE A 50 8.18 -6.28 1.14
CA ILE A 50 7.17 -6.23 2.21
C ILE A 50 5.76 -6.21 1.62
N TYR A 51 5.57 -5.47 0.54
CA TYR A 51 4.31 -5.42 -0.19
C TYR A 51 3.89 -6.80 -0.70
N ALA A 52 4.81 -7.56 -1.30
CA ALA A 52 4.53 -8.92 -1.77
C ALA A 52 4.14 -9.87 -0.62
N VAL A 53 4.85 -9.80 0.51
CA VAL A 53 4.50 -10.58 1.71
C VAL A 53 3.12 -10.17 2.24
N SER A 54 2.84 -8.87 2.30
CA SER A 54 1.54 -8.36 2.75
C SER A 54 0.40 -8.84 1.86
N GLN A 55 0.58 -8.85 0.53
CA GLN A 55 -0.41 -9.38 -0.41
C GLN A 55 -0.83 -10.82 -0.07
N LEU A 56 0.13 -11.70 0.20
CA LEU A 56 -0.13 -13.09 0.57
C LEU A 56 -0.89 -13.19 1.90
N MET A 57 -0.43 -12.46 2.93
CA MET A 57 -1.07 -12.49 4.25
C MET A 57 -2.49 -11.94 4.23
N SER A 58 -2.70 -10.85 3.48
CA SER A 58 -4.00 -10.18 3.35
C SER A 58 -5.05 -11.09 2.70
N GLY A 59 -4.64 -11.92 1.74
CA GLY A 59 -5.52 -12.89 1.10
C GLY A 59 -6.08 -13.88 2.12
N PHE A 60 -5.20 -14.55 2.86
CA PHE A 60 -5.59 -15.52 3.88
C PHE A 60 -6.40 -14.90 5.03
N ALA A 61 -5.97 -13.73 5.51
CA ALA A 61 -6.68 -13.01 6.57
C ALA A 61 -8.08 -12.56 6.10
N GLY A 62 -8.22 -12.14 4.85
CA GLY A 62 -9.49 -11.75 4.24
C GLY A 62 -10.51 -12.87 4.16
N GLU A 63 -10.06 -14.09 3.91
CA GLU A 63 -10.93 -15.29 3.90
C GLU A 63 -11.42 -15.66 5.31
N LYS A 64 -10.57 -15.52 6.34
CA LYS A 64 -10.94 -15.87 7.71
C LYS A 64 -11.72 -14.79 8.48
N LEU A 65 -11.33 -13.53 8.33
CA LEU A 65 -11.82 -12.42 9.18
C LEU A 65 -12.84 -11.52 8.47
N GLY A 66 -13.00 -11.70 7.15
CA GLY A 66 -13.90 -10.93 6.31
C GLY A 66 -13.17 -9.85 5.50
N LYS A 67 -13.33 -9.93 4.17
CA LYS A 67 -12.62 -9.11 3.17
C LYS A 67 -12.76 -7.60 3.41
N ILE A 68 -13.97 -7.11 3.70
CA ILE A 68 -14.23 -5.67 3.94
C ILE A 68 -13.52 -5.18 5.22
N ARG A 69 -13.51 -5.98 6.29
CA ARG A 69 -12.87 -5.59 7.57
C ARG A 69 -11.36 -5.46 7.41
N ILE A 70 -10.73 -6.42 6.75
CA ILE A 70 -9.28 -6.37 6.46
C ILE A 70 -8.96 -5.20 5.54
N LEU A 71 -9.79 -4.93 4.53
CA LEU A 71 -9.59 -3.80 3.62
C LEU A 71 -9.60 -2.46 4.38
N THR A 72 -10.58 -2.26 5.28
CA THR A 72 -10.65 -1.04 6.09
C THR A 72 -9.45 -0.92 7.05
N ALA A 73 -9.06 -2.01 7.72
CA ALA A 73 -7.88 -1.99 8.60
C ALA A 73 -6.60 -1.64 7.84
N SER A 74 -6.44 -2.19 6.63
CA SER A 74 -5.27 -1.94 5.78
C SER A 74 -5.22 -0.50 5.29
N PHE A 75 -6.38 0.11 5.02
CA PHE A 75 -6.47 1.52 4.66
C PHE A 75 -6.05 2.44 5.82
N ILE A 76 -6.44 2.10 7.05
CA ILE A 76 -6.01 2.84 8.25
C ILE A 76 -4.49 2.74 8.41
N ILE A 77 -3.92 1.54 8.28
CA ILE A 77 -2.46 1.33 8.35
C ILE A 77 -1.75 2.15 7.28
N PHE A 78 -2.26 2.13 6.05
CA PHE A 78 -1.70 2.92 4.95
C PHE A 78 -1.69 4.42 5.28
N LEU A 79 -2.83 4.96 5.73
CA LEU A 79 -2.94 6.37 6.11
C LEU A 79 -1.96 6.76 7.22
N THR A 80 -1.81 5.92 8.25
CA THR A 80 -0.84 6.19 9.32
C THR A 80 0.60 6.22 8.79
N GLY A 81 0.95 5.30 7.90
CA GLY A 81 2.26 5.30 7.24
C GLY A 81 2.48 6.52 6.35
N SER A 82 1.44 7.02 5.67
CA SER A 82 1.52 8.25 4.88
C SER A 82 1.74 9.49 5.73
N ILE A 83 1.08 9.60 6.89
CA ILE A 83 1.30 10.70 7.85
C ILE A 83 2.74 10.67 8.38
N ILE A 84 3.25 9.48 8.74
CA ILE A 84 4.64 9.32 9.20
C ILE A 84 5.63 9.74 8.11
N CYS A 85 5.39 9.35 6.85
CA CYS A 85 6.22 9.80 5.73
C CYS A 85 6.16 11.31 5.49
N TYR A 86 4.99 11.93 5.70
CA TYR A 86 4.85 13.39 5.57
C TYR A 86 5.64 14.14 6.64
N MET A 87 5.68 13.61 7.86
CA MET A 87 6.43 14.18 8.98
C MET A 87 7.89 13.69 9.05
N ALA A 88 8.37 12.94 8.05
CA ALA A 88 9.68 12.32 8.10
C ALA A 88 10.80 13.35 7.86
N GLU A 89 11.54 13.67 8.91
CA GLU A 89 12.75 14.51 8.84
C GLU A 89 14.03 13.69 8.62
N THR A 90 13.94 12.36 8.69
CA THR A 90 15.09 11.44 8.54
C THR A 90 14.75 10.25 7.65
N LEU A 91 15.78 9.65 7.03
CA LEU A 91 15.61 8.49 6.15
C LEU A 91 15.02 7.28 6.89
N TYR A 92 15.40 7.05 8.15
CA TYR A 92 14.84 5.96 8.96
C TYR A 92 13.34 6.12 9.22
N MET A 93 12.89 7.34 9.51
CA MET A 93 11.47 7.64 9.71
C MET A 93 10.68 7.48 8.41
N LEU A 94 11.27 7.90 7.29
CA LEU A 94 10.72 7.70 5.96
C LEU A 94 10.61 6.21 5.61
N MET A 95 11.66 5.41 5.85
CA MET A 95 11.63 3.96 5.65
C MET A 95 10.56 3.30 6.51
N PHE A 96 10.43 3.69 7.78
CA PHE A 96 9.41 3.14 8.68
C PHE A 96 7.99 3.43 8.17
N GLY A 97 7.71 4.67 7.77
CA GLY A 97 6.43 5.05 7.16
C GLY A 97 6.16 4.30 5.85
N ARG A 98 7.20 4.04 5.05
CA ARG A 98 7.11 3.24 3.81
C ARG A 98 6.79 1.78 4.08
N ILE A 99 7.37 1.18 5.12
CA ILE A 99 7.05 -0.19 5.54
C ILE A 99 5.57 -0.31 5.92
N LEU A 100 5.06 0.62 6.71
CA LEU A 100 3.63 0.65 7.07
C LEU A 100 2.73 0.83 5.84
N GLN A 101 3.11 1.73 4.92
CA GLN A 101 2.39 1.88 3.65
C GLN A 101 2.43 0.61 2.80
N ALA A 102 3.56 -0.11 2.73
CA ALA A 102 3.67 -1.37 1.99
C ALA A 102 2.72 -2.44 2.55
N ILE A 103 2.66 -2.54 3.88
CA ILE A 103 1.76 -3.46 4.57
C ILE A 103 0.31 -3.09 4.26
N GLY A 104 -0.09 -1.83 4.42
CA GLY A 104 -1.46 -1.38 4.16
C GLY A 104 -1.87 -1.45 2.69
N ALA A 105 -0.95 -1.20 1.77
CA ALA A 105 -1.22 -1.22 0.33
C ALA A 105 -1.40 -2.65 -0.21
N GLY A 106 -0.69 -3.64 0.36
CA GLY A 106 -0.72 -5.03 -0.11
C GLY A 106 -2.12 -5.66 -0.11
N ALA A 107 -2.98 -5.29 0.83
CA ALA A 107 -4.32 -5.86 0.94
C ALA A 107 -5.27 -5.44 -0.18
N GLY A 108 -5.09 -4.24 -0.73
CA GLY A 108 -6.01 -3.62 -1.69
C GLY A 108 -6.27 -4.48 -2.93
N PRO A 109 -5.26 -4.80 -3.75
CA PRO A 109 -5.44 -5.52 -5.01
C PRO A 109 -5.97 -6.94 -4.82
N VAL A 110 -5.51 -7.65 -3.78
CA VAL A 110 -5.88 -9.05 -3.51
C VAL A 110 -7.34 -9.14 -3.11
N LEU A 111 -7.76 -8.33 -2.14
CA LEU A 111 -9.14 -8.33 -1.65
C LEU A 111 -10.10 -7.76 -2.70
N SER A 112 -9.67 -6.76 -3.45
CA SER A 112 -10.46 -6.17 -4.55
C SER A 112 -10.82 -7.21 -5.61
N ARG A 113 -9.83 -8.00 -6.06
CA ARG A 113 -10.04 -9.10 -7.00
C ARG A 113 -10.93 -10.20 -6.41
N ALA A 114 -10.74 -10.53 -5.14
CA ALA A 114 -11.53 -11.55 -4.46
C ALA A 114 -13.01 -11.14 -4.27
N ILE A 115 -13.30 -9.87 -4.01
CA ILE A 115 -14.67 -9.34 -3.91
C ILE A 115 -15.34 -9.29 -5.29
N ALA A 116 -14.61 -8.86 -6.33
CA ALA A 116 -15.11 -8.86 -7.70
C ALA A 116 -15.47 -10.29 -8.17
N LYS A 117 -14.61 -11.27 -7.88
CA LYS A 117 -14.85 -12.68 -8.21
C LYS A 117 -16.09 -13.27 -7.53
N ASP A 118 -16.31 -12.96 -6.25
CA ASP A 118 -17.53 -13.40 -5.52
C ASP A 118 -18.79 -12.77 -6.11
N THR A 119 -18.73 -11.48 -6.46
CA THR A 119 -19.89 -10.75 -7.00
C THR A 119 -20.29 -11.26 -8.38
N LEU A 120 -19.32 -11.71 -9.19
CA LEU A 120 -19.57 -12.29 -10.51
C LEU A 120 -20.16 -13.71 -10.44
N HIS A 121 -19.73 -14.54 -9.48
CA HIS A 121 -20.31 -15.89 -9.30
C HIS A 121 -21.74 -15.87 -8.78
N GLN A 122 -22.17 -14.83 -8.06
CA GLN A 122 -23.54 -14.73 -7.55
C GLN A 122 -24.59 -14.40 -8.63
N LYS A 123 -24.17 -14.15 -9.87
CA LYS A 123 -25.03 -13.73 -10.98
C LYS A 123 -25.38 -14.86 -11.96
N HIS A 124 -24.94 -16.09 -11.68
CA HIS A 124 -25.33 -17.32 -12.38
C HIS A 124 -26.04 -18.26 -11.40
#